data_AF-Q04375-F1
#
_entry.id   AF-Q04375-F1
#
_cell.length_a   1.000
_cell.length_b   1.000
_cell.length_c   1.000
_cell.angle_alpha   90.00
_cell.angle_beta   90.00
_cell.angle_gamma   90.00
#
_symmetry.space_group_name_H-M   'P 1'
#
loop_
_entity.id
_entity.type
_entity.pdbx_description
1 polymer ?
#
loop_
_entity_poly.entity_id
_entity_poly.type
_entity_poly.pdbx_seq_one_letter_code
_entity_poly.pdbx_strand_id
1 'polypeptide(L)' 'MTATGTASPVRANFPVRRMDFSFSETPKYWWDGQPFMTQFMNNLSSLFPYGEKFFVDSVRAVRDRLEDP' A
#
# COMPACT_ATOMS: atom_id res chain seq x y z
N MET A 1 38.78 22.72 -12.14
CA MET A 1 38.25 21.36 -11.93
C MET A 1 37.70 21.29 -10.52
N THR A 2 36.48 20.89 -10.19
CA THR A 2 35.20 20.67 -10.85
C THR A 2 34.25 20.60 -9.65
N ALA A 3 33.17 21.38 -9.65
CA ALA A 3 32.27 21.45 -8.51
C ALA A 3 31.43 20.17 -8.39
N THR A 4 31.50 19.48 -7.25
CA THR A 4 30.67 18.32 -6.94
C THR A 4 29.25 18.80 -6.66
N GLY A 5 28.32 18.50 -7.57
CA GLY A 5 26.91 18.82 -7.43
C GLY A 5 26.27 18.05 -6.27
N THR A 6 25.75 18.77 -5.28
CA THR A 6 24.89 18.23 -4.23
C THR A 6 23.54 17.86 -4.84
N ALA A 7 23.28 16.56 -5.05
CA ALA A 7 21.97 16.08 -5.47
C ALA A 7 20.93 16.45 -4.41
N SER A 8 19.98 17.32 -4.77
CA SER A 8 18.85 17.66 -3.91
C SER A 8 17.96 16.44 -3.69
N PRO A 9 17.44 16.20 -2.48
CA PRO A 9 16.54 15.07 -2.25
C PRO A 9 15.31 15.23 -3.14
N VAL A 10 15.00 14.21 -3.94
CA VAL A 10 13.80 14.16 -4.78
C VAL A 10 12.60 14.19 -3.84
N ARG A 11 11.97 15.37 -3.70
CA ARG A 11 10.77 15.55 -2.90
C ARG A 11 9.61 14.92 -3.67
N ALA A 12 9.35 13.65 -3.39
CA ALA A 12 8.29 12.92 -4.06
C ALA A 12 6.94 13.57 -3.74
N ASN A 13 6.36 14.22 -4.75
CA ASN A 13 5.05 14.85 -4.65
C ASN A 13 3.99 13.82 -5.06
N PHE A 14 3.54 13.01 -4.10
CA PHE A 14 2.44 12.09 -4.32
C PHE A 14 1.13 12.81 -4.03
N PRO A 15 0.24 13.04 -5.03
CA PRO A 15 -1.08 13.56 -4.73
C PRO A 15 -1.82 12.57 -3.84
N VAL A 16 -2.39 13.05 -2.73
CA VAL A 16 -3.22 12.23 -1.84
C VAL A 16 -4.44 11.78 -2.63
N ARG A 17 -4.49 10.51 -3.01
CA ARG A 17 -5.66 9.92 -3.65
C ARG A 17 -6.72 9.69 -2.58
N ARG A 18 -7.82 10.44 -2.65
CA ARG A 18 -9.01 10.15 -1.86
C ARG A 18 -9.90 9.24 -2.67
N MET A 19 -10.24 8.12 -2.06
CA MET A 19 -11.01 7.05 -2.68
C MET A 19 -12.49 7.41 -2.53
N ASP A 20 -13.16 7.76 -3.62
CA ASP A 20 -14.54 8.28 -3.66
C ASP A 20 -15.57 7.19 -4.01
N PHE A 21 -15.38 5.98 -3.50
CA PHE A 21 -16.28 4.87 -3.78
C PHE A 21 -17.62 5.01 -3.02
N SER A 22 -18.72 4.85 -3.75
CA SER A 22 -20.04 4.64 -3.16
C SER A 22 -20.32 3.14 -3.05
N PHE A 23 -20.77 2.71 -1.86
CA PHE A 23 -21.20 1.33 -1.60
C PHE A 23 -22.73 1.20 -1.48
N SER A 24 -23.49 2.23 -1.88
CA SER A 24 -24.95 2.28 -1.70
C SER A 24 -25.70 1.17 -2.43
N GLU A 25 -25.16 0.69 -3.56
CA GLU A 25 -25.77 -0.35 -4.39
C GLU A 25 -25.14 -1.73 -4.18
N THR A 26 -24.16 -1.86 -3.26
CA THR A 26 -23.48 -3.13 -3.04
C THR A 26 -24.35 -4.09 -2.22
N PRO A 27 -24.64 -5.31 -2.71
CA PRO A 27 -25.38 -6.30 -1.94
C PRO A 27 -24.64 -6.69 -0.65
N LYS A 28 -25.38 -6.97 0.43
CA LYS A 28 -24.81 -7.44 1.71
C LYS A 28 -23.90 -8.66 1.54
N TYR A 29 -24.25 -9.56 0.64
CA TYR A 29 -23.47 -10.73 0.26
C TYR A 29 -23.13 -10.67 -1.23
N TRP A 30 -22.11 -9.88 -1.55
CA TRP A 30 -21.71 -9.63 -2.94
C TRP A 30 -21.12 -10.87 -3.63
N TRP A 31 -20.69 -11.89 -2.87
CA TRP A 31 -20.23 -13.16 -3.42
C TRP A 31 -21.41 -14.12 -3.68
N ASP A 32 -22.18 -13.89 -4.74
CA ASP A 32 -23.29 -14.78 -5.16
C ASP A 32 -24.26 -15.15 -4.02
N GLY A 33 -24.54 -14.21 -3.12
CA GLY A 33 -25.38 -14.45 -1.95
C GLY A 33 -24.75 -15.30 -0.83
N GLN A 34 -23.49 -15.75 -0.98
CA GLN A 34 -22.78 -16.59 -0.01
C GLN A 34 -22.19 -15.76 1.14
N PRO A 35 -22.67 -15.91 2.39
CA PRO A 35 -22.20 -15.10 3.52
C PRO A 35 -20.75 -15.40 3.91
N PHE A 36 -20.35 -16.67 3.89
CA PHE A 36 -19.01 -17.09 4.30
C PHE A 36 -17.93 -16.50 3.38
N MET A 37 -18.08 -16.69 2.06
CA MET A 37 -17.11 -16.22 1.08
C MET A 37 -17.04 -14.69 1.04
N THR A 38 -18.19 -14.01 1.13
CA THR A 38 -18.25 -12.55 1.25
C THR A 38 -17.40 -12.07 2.42
N GLN A 39 -17.59 -12.62 3.62
CA GLN A 39 -16.86 -12.16 4.79
C GLN A 39 -15.40 -12.60 4.81
N PHE A 40 -15.08 -13.77 4.26
CA PHE A 40 -13.70 -14.21 4.08
C PHE A 40 -12.92 -13.22 3.20
N MET A 41 -13.49 -12.83 2.04
CA MET A 41 -12.85 -11.89 1.12
C MET A 41 -12.78 -10.46 1.68
N ASN A 42 -13.81 -10.02 2.41
CA ASN A 42 -13.78 -8.72 3.11
C ASN A 42 -12.65 -8.67 4.16
N ASN A 43 -12.52 -9.73 4.96
CA ASN A 43 -11.47 -9.82 5.97
C ASN A 43 -10.08 -9.89 5.33
N LEU A 44 -9.92 -10.67 4.26
CA LEU A 44 -8.68 -10.74 3.50
C LEU A 44 -8.30 -9.36 2.94
N SER A 45 -9.27 -8.64 2.37
CA SER A 45 -9.06 -7.29 1.86
C SER A 45 -8.65 -6.30 2.95
N SER A 46 -9.25 -6.42 4.14
CA SER A 46 -8.96 -5.55 5.29
C SER A 46 -7.56 -5.75 5.86
N LEU A 47 -6.93 -6.90 5.60
CA LEU A 47 -5.57 -7.20 6.06
C LEU A 47 -4.49 -6.65 5.12
N PHE A 48 -4.79 -6.39 3.85
CA PHE A 48 -3.80 -5.89 2.89
C PHE A 48 -3.12 -4.58 3.31
N PRO A 49 -3.81 -3.56 3.83
CA PRO A 49 -3.14 -2.31 4.26
C PRO A 49 -2.10 -2.54 5.36
N TYR A 50 -2.39 -3.44 6.31
CA TYR A 50 -1.44 -3.82 7.34
C TYR A 50 -0.28 -4.63 6.78
N GLY A 51 -0.57 -5.55 5.85
CA GLY A 51 0.44 -6.33 5.14
C GLY A 51 1.39 -5.45 4.32
N GLU A 52 0.87 -4.45 3.61
CA GLU A 52 1.67 -3.49 2.84
C GLU A 52 2.58 -2.68 3.75
N LYS A 53 2.06 -2.15 4.85
CA LYS A 53 2.88 -1.45 5.84
C LYS A 53 4.00 -2.34 6.38
N PHE A 54 3.66 -3.57 6.75
CA PHE A 54 4.64 -4.55 7.24
C PHE A 54 5.74 -4.83 6.20
N PHE A 55 5.37 -4.95 4.92
CA PHE A 55 6.31 -5.14 3.83
C PHE A 55 7.26 -3.94 3.67
N VAL A 56 6.71 -2.72 3.64
CA VAL A 56 7.51 -1.48 3.55
C VAL A 56 8.46 -1.34 4.74
N ASP A 57 8.00 -1.63 5.95
CA ASP A 57 8.80 -1.55 7.16
C ASP A 57 9.92 -2.63 7.18
N SER A 58 9.62 -3.84 6.68
CA SER A 58 10.62 -4.91 6.53
C SER A 58 11.73 -4.54 5.54
N VAL A 59 11.37 -3.98 4.38
CA VAL A 59 12.35 -3.51 3.38
C VAL A 59 13.16 -2.34 3.93
N ARG A 60 12.52 -1.40 4.64
CA ARG A 60 13.21 -0.28 5.30
C ARG A 60 14.24 -0.75 6.32
N ALA A 61 13.93 -1.77 7.11
CA ALA A 61 14.83 -2.29 8.14
C ALA A 61 16.10 -2.94 7.56
N VAL A 62 16.03 -3.49 6.34
CA VAL A 62 17.15 -4.16 5.67
C VAL A 62 17.88 -3.21 4.69
N ARG A 63 17.32 -2.02 4.42
CA ARG A 63 17.89 -1.02 3.51
C ARG A 63 19.35 -0.70 3.81
N ASP A 64 19.69 -0.49 5.08
CA ASP A 64 21.04 -0.08 5.48
C ASP A 64 22.07 -1.22 5.40
N ARG A 65 21.61 -2.45 5.14
CA ARG A 65 22.45 -3.65 4.94
C ARG A 65 22.59 -4.05 3.47
N LEU A 66 21.91 -3.35 2.57
CA LEU A 66 22.14 -3.49 1.13
C LEU A 66 23.43 -2.74 0.78
N GLU A 67 24.56 -3.42 0.97
CA GLU A 67 25.85 -3.07 0.38
C GLU A 67 25.84 -3.51 -1.09
N ASP A 68 25.15 -2.77 -1.95
CA ASP A 68 25.30 -2.91 -3.41
C ASP A 68 26.26 -1.80 -3.88
N PRO A 69 27.27 -2.09 -4.73
CA PRO A 69 28.18 -1.09 -5.30
C PRO A 69 27.50 -0.06 -6.22
#